data_AF-A0A932F3S9-F1
#
_entry.id   AF-A0A932F3S9-F1
#
_cell.length_a   1.000
_cell.length_b   1.000
_cell.length_c   1.000
_cell.angle_alpha   90.00
_cell.angle_beta   90.00
_cell.angle_gamma   90.00
#
_symmetry.space_group_name_H-M   'P 1'
#
loop_
_entity.id
_entity.type
_entity.pdbx_description
1 polymer ?
#
loop_
_entity_poly.entity_id
_entity_poly.type
_entity_poly.pdbx_seq_one_letter_code
_entity_poly.pdbx_strand_id
1 'polypeptide(L)' 'MSEQDEKRPRNLRADLYPVEGFALTVDGKFKSQYPDKEGAMKVGIELKKKFPVIQVAVYDAAARTRTLVELP' A
#
# COMPACT_ATOMS: atom_id res chain seq x y z
N MET A 1 5.45 -19.90 -24.67
CA MET A 1 6.23 -18.93 -23.86
C MET A 1 5.61 -17.56 -24.08
N SER A 2 5.49 -16.79 -23.01
CA SER A 2 5.07 -15.37 -22.93
C SER A 2 3.66 -15.10 -22.37
N GLU A 3 3.42 -15.50 -21.12
CA GLU A 3 2.40 -14.90 -20.26
C GLU A 3 3.02 -13.71 -19.49
N GLN A 4 3.06 -12.54 -20.12
CA GLN A 4 3.34 -11.26 -19.46
C GLN A 4 2.04 -10.47 -19.36
N ASP A 5 1.08 -10.95 -18.57
CA ASP A 5 -0.23 -10.30 -18.40
C ASP A 5 -0.67 -10.22 -16.93
N GLU A 6 0.21 -9.76 -16.03
CA GLU A 6 -0.15 -9.60 -14.60
C GLU A 6 0.36 -8.33 -13.93
N LYS A 7 0.51 -7.22 -14.67
CA LYS A 7 0.82 -5.89 -14.10
C LYS A 7 -0.07 -4.75 -14.57
N ARG A 8 -1.30 -5.06 -15.00
CA ARG A 8 -2.31 -4.01 -15.21
C ARG A 8 -3.30 -4.09 -14.07
N PRO A 9 -3.34 -3.12 -13.14
CA PRO A 9 -4.38 -3.12 -12.12
C PRO A 9 -5.70 -3.07 -12.87
N ARG A 10 -6.41 -4.20 -12.86
CA ARG A 10 -7.77 -4.34 -13.35
C ARG A 10 -8.52 -3.22 -12.68
N ASN A 11 -9.11 -2.32 -13.46
CA ASN A 11 -9.75 -1.09 -13.02
C ASN A 11 -10.77 -1.41 -11.90
N LEU A 12 -10.33 -1.47 -10.65
CA LEU A 12 -11.14 -1.78 -9.48
C LEU A 12 -11.91 -0.49 -9.19
N ARG A 13 -13.24 -0.59 -9.26
CA ARG A 13 -14.16 0.52 -9.05
C ARG A 13 -13.75 1.30 -7.79
N ALA A 14 -13.62 2.62 -7.92
CA ALA A 14 -13.20 3.54 -6.87
C ALA A 14 -14.10 3.50 -5.60
N ASP A 15 -15.34 2.98 -5.73
CA ASP A 15 -16.30 2.82 -4.63
C ASP A 15 -16.12 1.55 -3.80
N LEU A 16 -15.25 0.63 -4.23
CA LEU A 16 -14.92 -0.55 -3.43
C LEU A 16 -13.70 -0.23 -2.59
N TYR A 17 -13.90 -0.18 -1.26
CA TYR A 17 -12.80 -0.44 -0.34
C TYR A 17 -12.01 -1.62 -0.89
N PRO A 18 -10.66 -1.55 -0.91
CA PRO A 18 -9.89 -2.71 -1.33
C PRO A 18 -10.43 -3.90 -0.55
N VAL A 19 -10.92 -4.89 -1.29
CA VAL A 19 -11.42 -6.13 -0.70
C VAL A 19 -10.22 -7.02 -0.36
N GLU A 20 -9.14 -6.85 -1.13
CA GLU A 20 -7.86 -7.55 -1.02
C GLU A 20 -6.72 -6.57 -1.33
N GLY A 21 -5.51 -6.91 -0.86
CA GLY A 21 -4.29 -6.13 -1.05
C GLY A 21 -3.94 -5.19 0.10
N PHE A 22 -3.00 -4.27 -0.15
CA PHE A 22 -2.39 -3.41 0.84
C PHE A 22 -2.45 -1.96 0.39
N ALA A 23 -3.05 -1.08 1.18
CA ALA A 23 -3.09 0.35 0.89
C ALA A 23 -2.08 1.10 1.75
N LEU A 24 -1.25 1.93 1.14
CA LEU A 24 -0.38 2.82 1.89
C LEU A 24 -1.17 4.05 2.33
N THR A 25 -1.24 4.23 3.63
CA THR A 25 -1.77 5.41 4.30
C THR A 25 -0.62 6.31 4.75
N VAL A 26 -0.70 7.59 4.39
CA VAL A 26 0.18 8.63 4.89
C VAL A 26 -0.67 9.63 5.66
N ASP A 27 -0.34 9.85 6.92
CA ASP A 27 -1.04 10.77 7.82
C ASP A 27 -2.55 10.48 7.90
N GLY A 28 -2.89 9.18 7.92
CA GLY A 28 -4.27 8.69 7.92
C GLY A 28 -4.99 8.75 6.57
N LYS A 29 -4.36 9.27 5.51
CA LYS A 29 -4.95 9.36 4.16
C LYS A 29 -4.38 8.28 3.24
N PHE A 30 -5.25 7.55 2.55
CA PHE A 30 -4.84 6.59 1.52
C PHE A 30 -4.17 7.33 0.36
N LYS A 31 -2.92 6.98 0.09
CA LYS A 31 -2.11 7.58 -1.00
C LYS A 31 -1.98 6.64 -2.19
N SER A 32 -1.77 5.36 -1.93
CA SER A 32 -1.52 4.36 -2.95
C SER A 32 -1.99 2.99 -2.51
N GLN A 33 -2.23 2.10 -3.46
CA GLN A 33 -2.69 0.74 -3.22
C GLN A 33 -1.76 -0.21 -3.96
N TYR A 34 -1.41 -1.29 -3.29
CA TYR A 34 -0.44 -2.28 -3.71
C TYR A 34 -1.07 -3.66 -3.58
N PRO A 35 -0.79 -4.58 -4.52
CA PRO A 35 -1.20 -5.98 -4.36
C PRO A 35 -0.43 -6.66 -3.22
N ASP A 36 0.83 -6.28 -3.00
CA ASP A 36 1.73 -6.94 -2.04
C ASP A 36 2.08 -6.08 -0.82
N LYS A 37 2.15 -6.73 0.35
CA LYS A 37 2.57 -6.10 1.62
C LYS A 37 3.98 -5.55 1.53
N GLU A 38 4.87 -6.34 0.94
CA GLU A 38 6.29 -6.03 0.86
C GLU A 38 6.53 -4.79 -0.04
N GLY A 39 5.77 -4.69 -1.14
CA GLY A 39 5.75 -3.51 -2.00
C GLY A 39 5.29 -2.26 -1.25
N ALA A 40 4.16 -2.35 -0.54
CA ALA A 40 3.64 -1.25 0.26
C ALA A 40 4.63 -0.82 1.36
N MET A 41 5.23 -1.78 2.06
CA MET A 41 6.14 -1.53 3.18
C MET A 41 7.46 -0.91 2.69
N LYS A 42 8.02 -1.38 1.58
CA LYS A 42 9.22 -0.81 0.96
C LYS A 42 9.01 0.65 0.56
N VAL A 43 7.89 0.96 -0.09
CA VAL A 43 7.55 2.35 -0.43
C VAL A 43 7.30 3.18 0.83
N GLY A 44 6.70 2.60 1.86
CA GLY A 44 6.49 3.30 3.13
C GLY A 44 7.78 3.67 3.84
N ILE A 45 8.79 2.79 3.80
CA ILE A 45 10.13 3.03 4.32
C ILE A 45 10.80 4.16 3.51
N GLU A 46 10.73 4.12 2.18
CA GLU A 46 11.29 5.19 1.33
C GLU A 46 10.62 6.54 1.57
N LEU A 47 9.31 6.58 1.77
CA LEU A 47 8.56 7.78 2.13
C LEU A 47 9.01 8.33 3.48
N LYS A 48 9.15 7.47 4.50
CA LYS A 48 9.59 7.89 5.83
C LYS A 48 11.05 8.37 5.83
N LYS A 49 11.91 7.82 4.97
CA LYS A 49 13.27 8.32 4.74
C LYS A 49 13.29 9.70 4.08
N LYS A 50 12.43 9.93 3.09
CA LYS A 50 12.31 11.24 2.41
C LYS A 50 11.63 12.29 3.29
N PHE A 51 10.71 11.85 4.14
CA PHE A 51 9.87 12.69 4.97
C PHE A 51 9.84 12.13 6.41
N PRO A 52 10.76 12.55 7.28
CA PRO A 52 10.86 11.99 8.64
C PRO A 52 9.68 12.39 9.55
N VAL A 53 8.89 13.39 9.16
CA VAL A 53 7.80 13.96 9.97
C VAL A 53 6.44 13.28 9.69
N ILE A 54 6.27 12.59 8.55
CA ILE A 54 4.98 11.99 8.18
C ILE A 54 4.78 10.64 8.86
N GLN A 55 3.54 10.34 9.24
CA GLN A 55 3.16 9.00 9.67
C GLN A 55 2.84 8.15 8.45
N VAL A 56 3.59 7.07 8.24
CA VAL A 56 3.33 6.12 7.16
C VAL A 56 2.86 4.81 7.76
N ALA A 57 1.73 4.30 7.28
CA ALA A 57 1.18 3.01 7.68
C ALA A 57 0.69 2.24 6.46
N VAL A 58 0.83 0.91 6.49
CA VAL A 58 0.26 0.00 5.50
C VAL A 58 -1.05 -0.54 6.06
N TYR A 59 -2.14 -0.22 5.39
CA TYR A 59 -3.46 -0.80 5.62
C TYR A 59 -3.57 -2.13 4.89
N ASP A 60 -3.78 -3.20 5.63
CA ASP A 60 -4.17 -4.50 5.10
C ASP A 60 -5.68 -4.50 4.90
N ALA A 61 -6.11 -4.65 3.65
CA ALA A 61 -7.51 -4.68 3.28
C ALA A 61 -8.21 -5.96 3.74
N ALA A 62 -7.51 -7.11 3.66
CA ALA A 62 -8.05 -8.41 4.00
C ALA A 62 -8.24 -8.54 5.52
N ALA A 63 -7.24 -8.11 6.30
CA ALA A 63 -7.33 -8.09 7.76
C ALA A 63 -8.04 -6.84 8.31
N ARG A 64 -8.25 -5.82 7.48
CA ARG A 64 -8.70 -4.47 7.88
C ARG A 64 -7.83 -3.86 8.99
N THR A 65 -6.55 -4.17 9.00
CA THR A 65 -5.59 -3.70 10.01
C THR A 65 -4.66 -2.65 9.44
N ARG A 66 -4.07 -1.80 10.30
CA ARG A 66 -3.08 -0.79 9.91
C ARG A 66 -1.78 -1.13 10.61
N THR A 67 -0.73 -1.35 9.83
CA THR A 67 0.62 -1.57 10.32
C THR A 67 1.43 -0.30 10.11
N LEU A 68 1.84 0.35 11.20
CA LEU A 68 2.74 1.51 11.10
C LEU A 68 4.08 1.06 10.52
N VAL A 69 4.57 1.81 9.53
CA VAL A 69 5.90 1.61 8.98
C VAL A 69 6.86 2.42 9.84
N GLU A 70 7.72 1.74 10.57
CA GLU A 70 8.79 2.34 11.36
C GLU A 70 10.14 2.08 10.69
N LEU A 71 11.02 3.08 10.75
CA LEU A 71 12.41 2.89 10.36
C LEU A 71 13.12 2.28 11.59
N PRO A 72 13.79 1.12 11.44
CA PRO A 72 14.67 0.60 12.49
C PRO A 72 15.85 1.54 12.73
#